data_AF-A0A318E267-F1
#
_entry.id   AF-A0A318E267-F1
#
_cell.length_a   1.000
_cell.length_b   1.000
_cell.length_c   1.000
_cell.angle_alpha   90.00
_cell.angle_beta   90.00
_cell.angle_gamma   90.00
#
_symmetry.space_group_name_H-M   'P 1'
#
loop_
_entity.id
_entity.type
_entity.pdbx_description
1 polymer ?
#
loop_
_entity_poly.entity_id
_entity_poly.type
_entity_poly.pdbx_seq_one_letter_code
_entity_poly.pdbx_strand_id
1 'polypeptide(L)'
;MHFEVPKLKMHSLREFLQHYLMIVLSILTALGLEQWIEHVHHKHAAEYASAQIRTELANTLHDIQATIDLNQKKLDPLIALDAAISDDVRKGLPDAEINQHIRERSKSFALAINWPAFNNEAWDVAVANQSATWIDSQQLHRYAIAYAALRDAASWTTHNATVALNAPRMVDLQTRVKLGKDIDPLEFLSVSQQMITSAKGTIEYLKAASAPIKEALDADSK
;
A
#
# COMPACT_ATOMS: atom_id res chain seq x y z
N MET A 1 -3.62 -3.91 -77.35
CA MET A 1 -3.95 -4.22 -75.95
C MET A 1 -5.43 -4.58 -75.90
N HIS A 2 -5.75 -5.87 -75.84
CA HIS A 2 -7.13 -6.37 -75.74
C HIS A 2 -7.61 -6.16 -74.30
N PHE A 3 -8.59 -5.29 -74.10
CA PHE A 3 -9.33 -5.17 -72.85
C PHE A 3 -10.48 -6.18 -72.89
N GLU A 4 -10.24 -7.37 -72.34
CA GLU A 4 -11.32 -8.31 -72.03
C GLU A 4 -12.01 -7.83 -70.75
N VAL A 5 -13.14 -7.14 -70.94
CA VAL A 5 -14.06 -6.84 -69.83
C VAL A 5 -14.75 -8.16 -69.45
N PRO A 6 -14.62 -8.67 -68.21
CA PRO A 6 -15.31 -9.88 -67.82
C PRO A 6 -16.81 -9.64 -67.88
N LYS A 7 -17.50 -10.27 -68.83
CA LYS A 7 -18.96 -10.31 -68.88
C LYS A 7 -19.46 -11.24 -67.78
N LEU A 8 -19.52 -10.73 -66.55
CA LEU A 8 -20.35 -11.31 -65.50
C LEU A 8 -21.81 -11.19 -65.93
N LYS A 9 -22.36 -12.25 -66.53
CA LYS A 9 -23.80 -12.38 -66.74
C LYS A 9 -24.43 -12.52 -65.36
N MET A 10 -25.05 -11.46 -64.84
CA MET A 10 -25.89 -11.55 -63.65
C MET A 10 -27.12 -12.42 -63.98
N HIS A 11 -27.08 -13.71 -63.64
CA HIS A 11 -28.25 -14.58 -63.66
C HIS A 11 -28.90 -14.53 -62.28
N SER A 12 -30.18 -14.12 -62.22
CA SER A 12 -31.09 -14.23 -61.07
C SER A 12 -30.72 -13.51 -59.75
N LEU A 13 -31.67 -12.73 -59.21
CA LEU A 13 -31.61 -12.15 -57.86
C LEU A 13 -31.33 -13.19 -56.76
N ARG A 14 -31.68 -14.46 -56.99
CA ARG A 14 -31.46 -15.57 -56.06
C ARG A 14 -29.96 -15.95 -55.96
N GLU A 15 -29.24 -15.91 -57.08
CA GLU A 15 -27.79 -16.22 -57.13
C GLU A 15 -26.98 -15.06 -56.51
N PHE A 16 -27.41 -13.81 -56.76
CA PHE A 16 -26.88 -12.65 -56.06
C PHE A 16 -27.10 -12.73 -54.54
N LEU A 17 -28.31 -13.09 -54.08
CA LEU A 17 -28.58 -13.28 -52.65
C LEU A 17 -27.72 -14.39 -52.05
N GLN A 18 -27.51 -15.49 -52.77
CA GLN A 18 -26.69 -16.61 -52.31
C GLN A 18 -25.22 -16.22 -52.16
N HIS A 19 -24.65 -15.50 -53.13
CA HIS A 19 -23.28 -15.00 -53.03
C HIS A 19 -23.12 -13.92 -51.96
N TYR A 20 -24.07 -13.00 -51.85
CA TYR A 20 -24.08 -12.00 -50.78
C TYR A 20 -24.13 -12.68 -49.40
N LEU A 21 -25.03 -13.64 -49.21
CA LEU A 21 -25.18 -14.36 -47.94
C LEU A 21 -23.94 -15.20 -47.61
N MET A 22 -23.27 -15.78 -48.61
CA MET A 22 -21.99 -16.47 -48.44
C MET A 22 -20.89 -15.53 -47.93
N ILE A 23 -20.77 -14.34 -48.53
CA ILE A 23 -19.79 -13.33 -48.11
C ILE A 23 -20.13 -12.80 -46.71
N VAL A 24 -21.39 -12.45 -46.44
CA VAL A 24 -21.82 -11.96 -45.12
C VAL A 24 -21.60 -13.01 -44.04
N LEU A 25 -21.96 -14.27 -44.26
CA LEU A 25 -21.68 -15.34 -43.31
C LEU A 25 -20.17 -15.53 -43.09
N SER A 26 -19.35 -15.44 -44.13
CA SER A 26 -17.89 -15.56 -43.99
C SER A 26 -17.31 -14.43 -43.13
N ILE A 27 -17.75 -13.19 -43.35
CA ILE A 27 -17.28 -12.02 -42.59
C ILE A 27 -17.79 -12.05 -41.16
N LEU A 28 -19.08 -12.35 -40.94
CA LEU A 28 -19.66 -12.47 -39.60
C LEU A 28 -19.03 -13.61 -38.80
N THR A 29 -18.70 -14.73 -39.43
CA THR A 29 -18.02 -15.85 -38.75
C THR A 29 -16.59 -15.47 -38.36
N ALA A 30 -15.86 -14.79 -39.25
CA ALA A 30 -14.50 -14.33 -38.95
C ALA A 30 -14.49 -13.32 -37.79
N LEU A 31 -15.35 -12.28 -37.86
CA LEU A 31 -15.46 -11.26 -36.82
C LEU A 31 -16.04 -11.82 -35.52
N GLY A 32 -17.04 -12.70 -35.60
CA GLY A 32 -17.68 -13.27 -34.42
C GLY A 32 -16.77 -14.20 -33.63
N LEU A 33 -15.91 -14.98 -34.30
CA LEU A 33 -14.94 -15.85 -33.64
C LEU A 33 -13.82 -15.06 -32.98
N GLU A 34 -13.32 -14.02 -33.64
CA GLU A 34 -12.30 -13.12 -33.10
C GLU A 34 -12.80 -12.39 -31.85
N GLN A 35 -14.00 -11.79 -31.92
CA GLN A 35 -14.64 -11.13 -30.79
C GLN A 35 -14.92 -12.08 -29.62
N TRP A 36 -15.27 -13.34 -29.90
CA TRP A 36 -15.48 -14.35 -28.84
C TRP A 36 -14.17 -14.71 -28.14
N ILE A 37 -13.10 -14.96 -28.90
CA ILE A 37 -11.79 -15.33 -28.36
C ILE A 37 -11.22 -14.16 -27.54
N GLU A 38 -11.31 -12.93 -28.05
CA GLU A 38 -10.94 -11.72 -27.31
C GLU A 38 -11.72 -11.61 -26.00
N HIS A 39 -13.04 -11.79 -26.03
CA HIS A 39 -13.86 -11.70 -24.82
C HIS A 39 -13.44 -12.71 -23.73
N VAL A 40 -13.18 -13.97 -24.12
CA VAL A 40 -12.70 -15.00 -23.18
C VAL A 40 -11.30 -14.65 -22.65
N HIS A 41 -10.42 -14.17 -23.52
CA HIS A 41 -9.06 -13.78 -23.13
C HIS A 41 -9.07 -12.59 -22.16
N HIS A 42 -9.87 -11.57 -22.44
CA HIS A 42 -10.05 -10.40 -21.58
C HIS A 42 -10.65 -10.77 -20.23
N LYS A 43 -11.64 -11.67 -20.20
CA LYS A 43 -12.21 -12.17 -18.94
C LYS A 43 -11.17 -12.89 -18.10
N HIS A 44 -10.39 -13.78 -18.70
CA HIS A 44 -9.34 -14.51 -17.98
C HIS A 44 -8.22 -13.57 -17.51
N ALA A 45 -7.83 -12.58 -18.32
CA ALA A 45 -6.86 -11.57 -17.95
C ALA A 45 -7.35 -10.72 -16.77
N ALA A 46 -8.62 -10.32 -16.75
CA ALA A 46 -9.24 -9.60 -15.65
C ALA A 46 -9.29 -10.45 -14.36
N GLU A 47 -9.73 -11.71 -14.44
CA GLU A 47 -9.78 -12.63 -13.31
C GLU A 47 -8.39 -12.88 -12.70
N TYR A 48 -7.39 -13.11 -13.56
CA TYR A 48 -6.01 -13.30 -13.12
C TYR A 48 -5.46 -12.03 -12.44
N ALA A 49 -5.67 -10.86 -13.05
CA ALA A 49 -5.23 -9.59 -12.49
C ALA A 49 -5.88 -9.28 -11.15
N SER A 50 -7.20 -9.46 -11.04
CA SER A 50 -7.93 -9.30 -9.77
C SER A 50 -7.42 -10.28 -8.70
N ALA A 51 -7.13 -11.53 -9.05
CA ALA A 51 -6.57 -12.50 -8.10
C ALA A 51 -5.17 -12.10 -7.58
N GLN A 52 -4.29 -11.61 -8.47
CA GLN A 52 -2.97 -11.12 -8.08
C GLN A 52 -3.07 -9.87 -7.20
N ILE A 53 -3.88 -8.89 -7.60
CA ILE A 53 -4.12 -7.67 -6.81
C ILE A 53 -4.65 -8.02 -5.42
N ARG A 54 -5.64 -8.92 -5.33
CA ARG A 54 -6.18 -9.35 -4.03
C ARG A 54 -5.14 -10.01 -3.14
N THR A 55 -4.32 -10.88 -3.72
CA THR A 55 -3.25 -11.57 -2.97
C THR A 55 -2.25 -10.55 -2.44
N GLU A 56 -1.84 -9.58 -3.27
CA GLU A 56 -0.94 -8.50 -2.86
C GLU A 56 -1.55 -7.62 -1.77
N LEU A 57 -2.80 -7.19 -1.93
CA LEU A 57 -3.52 -6.37 -0.95
C LEU A 57 -3.71 -7.11 0.39
N ALA A 58 -4.02 -8.41 0.36
CA ALA A 58 -4.18 -9.23 1.55
C ALA A 58 -2.86 -9.40 2.32
N ASN A 59 -1.76 -9.68 1.60
CA ASN A 59 -0.43 -9.75 2.19
C ASN A 59 0.00 -8.39 2.77
N THR A 60 -0.23 -7.31 2.03
CA THR A 60 0.08 -5.96 2.48
C THR A 60 -0.70 -5.59 3.74
N LEU A 61 -1.99 -5.96 3.79
CA LEU A 61 -2.82 -5.75 4.98
C LEU A 61 -2.29 -6.52 6.20
N HIS A 62 -1.91 -7.78 6.01
CA HIS A 62 -1.30 -8.59 7.04
C HIS A 62 0.01 -7.96 7.55
N ASP A 63 0.87 -7.49 6.66
CA ASP A 63 2.15 -6.86 7.01
C ASP A 63 1.97 -5.52 7.73
N ILE A 64 0.98 -4.72 7.31
CA ILE A 64 0.58 -3.49 8.02
C ILE A 64 0.15 -3.84 9.45
N GLN A 65 -0.70 -4.86 9.63
CA GLN A 65 -1.19 -5.25 10.96
C GLN A 65 -0.05 -5.76 11.85
N ALA A 66 0.81 -6.65 11.32
CA ALA A 66 1.97 -7.15 12.05
C ALA A 66 2.92 -6.00 12.45
N THR A 67 3.10 -5.02 11.58
CA THR A 67 3.92 -3.83 11.86
C THR A 67 3.31 -2.95 12.94
N ILE A 68 1.99 -2.73 12.92
CA ILE A 68 1.26 -2.01 13.98
C ILE A 68 1.49 -2.70 15.32
N ASP A 69 1.30 -4.01 15.41
CA ASP A 69 1.43 -4.77 16.65
C ASP A 69 2.86 -4.73 17.21
N LEU A 70 3.85 -4.87 16.33
CA LEU A 70 5.27 -4.76 16.69
C LEU A 70 5.62 -3.34 17.18
N ASN A 71 5.12 -2.30 16.52
CA ASN A 71 5.38 -0.92 16.89
C ASN A 71 4.71 -0.57 18.23
N GLN A 72 3.49 -1.05 18.46
CA GLN A 72 2.77 -0.89 19.73
C GLN A 72 3.55 -1.54 20.88
N LYS A 73 3.98 -2.80 20.70
CA LYS A 73 4.76 -3.53 21.72
C LYS A 73 6.10 -2.87 22.05
N LYS A 74 6.74 -2.23 21.07
CA LYS A 74 7.99 -1.47 21.27
C LYS A 74 7.77 -0.09 21.89
N LEU A 75 6.57 0.47 21.74
CA LEU A 75 6.21 1.79 22.26
C LEU A 75 5.91 1.74 23.77
N ASP A 76 5.31 0.66 24.28
CA ASP A 76 4.91 0.55 25.69
C ASP A 76 6.06 0.78 26.70
N PRO A 77 7.26 0.20 26.52
CA PRO A 77 8.39 0.46 27.41
C PRO A 77 8.86 1.92 27.42
N LEU A 78 8.77 2.59 26.27
CA LEU A 78 9.13 4.00 26.14
C LEU A 78 8.11 4.90 26.84
N ILE A 79 6.81 4.61 26.71
CA ILE A 79 5.75 5.32 27.45
C ILE A 79 5.93 5.13 28.96
N ALA A 80 6.21 3.91 29.41
CA ALA A 80 6.43 3.63 30.82
C ALA A 80 7.68 4.35 31.36
N LEU A 81 8.74 4.46 30.56
CA LEU A 81 9.94 5.22 30.90
C LEU A 81 9.64 6.72 31.00
N ASP A 82 8.96 7.29 30.01
CA ASP A 82 8.56 8.70 29.99
C ASP A 82 7.73 9.07 31.22
N ALA A 83 6.73 8.23 31.55
CA ALA A 83 5.88 8.44 32.71
C ALA A 83 6.65 8.38 34.04
N ALA A 84 7.59 7.43 34.18
CA ALA A 84 8.42 7.31 35.37
C ALA A 84 9.32 8.54 35.57
N ILE A 85 10.03 8.97 34.52
CA ILE A 85 10.92 10.13 34.60
C ILE A 85 10.12 11.43 34.78
N SER A 86 8.94 11.54 34.16
CA SER A 86 8.04 12.69 34.35
C SER A 86 7.55 12.78 35.79
N ASP A 87 7.27 11.64 36.44
CA ASP A 87 6.88 11.60 37.84
C ASP A 87 8.03 11.98 38.78
N ASP A 88 9.24 11.51 38.50
CA ASP A 88 10.46 11.87 39.24
C ASP A 88 10.74 13.38 39.19
N VAL A 89 10.62 13.99 38.00
CA VAL A 89 10.74 15.45 37.81
C VAL A 89 9.63 16.19 38.57
N ARG A 90 8.38 15.70 38.51
CA ARG A 90 7.24 16.33 39.21
C ARG A 90 7.38 16.27 40.73
N LYS A 91 7.99 15.21 41.26
CA LYS A 91 8.32 15.06 42.69
C LYS A 91 9.49 15.94 43.13
N GLY A 92 10.20 16.56 42.18
CA GLY A 92 11.36 17.41 42.47
C GLY A 92 12.57 16.60 42.95
N LEU A 93 12.74 15.37 42.48
CA LEU A 93 13.93 14.59 42.77
C LEU A 93 15.18 15.29 42.22
N PRO A 94 16.34 15.16 42.89
CA PRO A 94 17.59 15.69 42.36
C PRO A 94 17.96 15.08 41.01
N ASP A 95 18.52 15.89 40.10
CA ASP A 95 18.92 15.44 38.76
C ASP A 95 19.84 14.20 38.77
N ALA A 96 20.67 14.05 39.80
CA ALA A 96 21.55 12.88 39.97
C ALA A 96 20.76 11.58 40.17
N GLU A 97 19.67 11.62 40.95
CA GLU A 97 18.77 10.48 41.19
C GLU A 97 17.98 10.15 39.92
N ILE A 98 17.47 11.18 39.24
CA ILE A 98 16.77 11.02 37.95
C ILE A 98 17.68 10.38 36.91
N ASN A 99 18.92 10.84 36.80
CA ASN A 99 19.91 10.28 35.88
C ASN A 99 20.25 8.82 36.22
N GLN A 100 20.24 8.44 37.51
CA GLN A 100 20.37 7.04 37.89
C GLN A 100 19.20 6.20 37.38
N HIS A 101 17.96 6.65 37.57
CA HIS A 101 16.78 5.96 37.06
C HIS A 101 16.77 5.86 35.52
N ILE A 102 17.20 6.91 34.81
CA ILE A 102 17.37 6.88 33.34
C ILE A 102 18.38 5.80 32.93
N ARG A 103 19.54 5.72 33.60
CA ARG A 103 20.58 4.72 33.29
C ARG A 103 20.11 3.29 33.52
N GLU A 104 19.44 3.03 34.65
CA GLU A 104 18.88 1.72 34.99
C GLU A 104 17.85 1.24 33.97
N ARG A 105 17.12 2.18 33.34
CA ARG A 105 16.08 1.91 32.35
C ARG A 105 16.50 2.24 30.91
N SER A 106 17.78 2.46 30.67
CA SER A 106 18.33 2.87 29.37
C SER A 106 17.94 1.94 28.21
N LYS A 107 17.75 0.65 28.48
CA LYS A 107 17.29 -0.34 27.48
C LYS A 107 15.89 -0.04 26.92
N SER A 108 15.04 0.60 27.72
CA SER A 108 13.70 1.02 27.30
C SER A 108 13.74 2.31 26.45
N PHE A 109 14.87 3.02 26.46
CA PHE A 109 15.12 4.18 25.59
C PHE A 109 15.67 3.73 24.23
N ALA A 110 14.89 2.92 23.53
CA ALA A 110 15.18 2.46 22.18
C ALA A 110 13.91 2.56 21.33
N LEU A 111 13.97 3.31 20.24
CA LEU A 111 12.88 3.39 19.27
C LEU A 111 13.32 2.73 17.97
N ALA A 112 12.65 1.64 17.64
CA ALA A 112 12.71 1.02 16.34
C ALA A 112 11.30 1.05 15.75
N ILE A 113 10.96 2.16 15.09
CA ILE A 113 9.75 2.24 14.26
C ILE A 113 10.00 1.36 13.05
N ASN A 114 9.20 0.30 12.92
CA ASN A 114 9.20 -0.54 11.73
C ASN A 114 8.18 0.00 10.73
N TRP A 115 8.46 -0.20 9.45
CA TRP A 115 7.57 0.12 8.35
C TRP A 115 7.30 -1.14 7.55
N PRO A 116 6.05 -1.38 7.12
CA PRO A 116 5.76 -2.49 6.23
C PRO A 116 6.32 -2.20 4.84
N ALA A 117 6.49 -3.26 4.04
CA ALA A 117 6.72 -3.09 2.61
C ALA A 117 5.39 -2.70 1.95
N PHE A 118 5.40 -1.61 1.18
CA PHE A 118 4.26 -1.18 0.38
C PHE A 118 4.47 -1.66 -1.06
N ASN A 119 3.98 -2.86 -1.37
CA ASN A 119 4.09 -3.43 -2.71
C ASN A 119 2.99 -2.88 -3.62
N ASN A 120 3.31 -2.71 -4.90
CA ASN A 120 2.40 -2.24 -5.94
C ASN A 120 2.59 -2.97 -7.28
N GLU A 121 3.29 -4.10 -7.28
CA GLU A 121 3.72 -4.80 -8.49
C GLU A 121 2.51 -5.37 -9.25
N ALA A 122 1.55 -5.96 -8.54
CA ALA A 122 0.34 -6.52 -9.14
C ALA A 122 -0.49 -5.44 -9.85
N TRP A 123 -0.58 -4.24 -9.25
CA TRP A 123 -1.24 -3.09 -9.86
C TRP A 123 -0.51 -2.58 -11.09
N ASP A 124 0.80 -2.37 -11.00
CA ASP A 124 1.61 -1.84 -12.09
C ASP A 124 1.59 -2.79 -13.29
N VAL A 125 1.68 -4.10 -13.06
CA VAL A 125 1.56 -5.12 -14.11
C VAL A 125 0.17 -5.09 -14.74
N ALA A 126 -0.89 -5.01 -13.93
CA ALA A 126 -2.27 -5.00 -14.43
C ALA A 126 -2.61 -3.75 -15.26
N VAL A 127 -2.00 -2.61 -14.94
CA VAL A 127 -2.10 -1.39 -15.74
C VAL A 127 -1.28 -1.52 -17.03
N ALA A 128 -0.04 -2.02 -16.93
CA ALA A 128 0.86 -2.12 -18.07
C ALA A 128 0.39 -3.10 -19.16
N ASN A 129 -0.16 -4.24 -18.77
CA ASN A 129 -0.69 -5.24 -19.70
C ASN A 129 -2.15 -4.98 -20.11
N GLN A 130 -2.73 -3.86 -19.66
CA GLN A 130 -4.13 -3.47 -19.89
C GLN A 130 -5.18 -4.43 -19.30
N SER A 131 -4.81 -5.39 -18.46
CA SER A 131 -5.79 -6.28 -17.82
C SER A 131 -6.74 -5.49 -16.91
N ALA A 132 -6.26 -4.38 -16.33
CA ALA A 132 -7.06 -3.49 -15.48
C ALA A 132 -8.28 -2.88 -16.21
N THR A 133 -8.23 -2.67 -17.53
CA THR A 133 -9.36 -2.10 -18.29
C THR A 133 -10.52 -3.08 -18.46
N TRP A 134 -10.27 -4.37 -18.22
CA TRP A 134 -11.25 -5.44 -18.33
C TRP A 134 -11.85 -5.86 -16.99
N ILE A 135 -11.34 -5.30 -15.88
CA ILE A 135 -11.91 -5.46 -14.54
C ILE A 135 -13.20 -4.63 -14.46
N ASP A 136 -14.20 -5.14 -13.72
CA ASP A 136 -15.43 -4.39 -13.45
C ASP A 136 -15.13 -3.00 -12.86
N SER A 137 -15.82 -1.97 -13.34
CA SER A 137 -15.53 -0.59 -12.97
C SER A 137 -15.63 -0.32 -11.47
N GLN A 138 -16.56 -0.99 -10.76
CA GLN A 138 -16.72 -0.82 -9.33
C GLN A 138 -15.60 -1.52 -8.55
N GLN A 139 -15.14 -2.67 -9.03
CA GLN A 139 -14.00 -3.39 -8.45
C GLN A 139 -12.68 -2.62 -8.70
N LEU A 140 -12.46 -2.16 -9.92
CA LEU A 140 -11.29 -1.36 -10.30
C LEU A 140 -11.19 -0.07 -9.47
N HIS A 141 -12.31 0.63 -9.25
CA HIS A 141 -12.34 1.83 -8.44
C HIS A 141 -11.91 1.55 -6.98
N ARG A 142 -12.37 0.44 -6.40
CA ARG A 142 -11.98 0.03 -5.04
C ARG A 142 -10.49 -0.30 -4.94
N TYR A 143 -9.94 -1.04 -5.91
CA TYR A 143 -8.50 -1.29 -5.96
C TYR A 143 -7.71 0.02 -6.10
N ALA A 144 -8.16 0.94 -6.95
CA ALA A 144 -7.49 2.23 -7.13
C ALA A 144 -7.46 3.05 -5.82
N ILE A 145 -8.54 3.06 -5.03
CA ILE A 145 -8.57 3.72 -3.71
C ILE A 145 -7.59 3.03 -2.74
N ALA A 146 -7.55 1.70 -2.71
CA ALA A 146 -6.63 0.96 -1.85
C ALA A 146 -5.15 1.26 -2.18
N TYR A 147 -4.78 1.25 -3.46
CA TYR A 147 -3.42 1.59 -3.89
C TYR A 147 -3.08 3.07 -3.70
N ALA A 148 -4.05 3.97 -3.84
CA ALA A 148 -3.85 5.38 -3.50
C ALA A 148 -3.49 5.54 -2.01
N ALA A 149 -4.20 4.86 -1.11
CA ALA A 149 -3.91 4.87 0.32
C ALA A 149 -2.52 4.29 0.63
N LEU A 150 -2.11 3.21 -0.05
CA LEU A 150 -0.77 2.63 0.09
C LEU A 150 0.34 3.60 -0.36
N ARG A 151 0.13 4.28 -1.50
CA ARG A 151 1.09 5.26 -2.01
C ARG A 151 1.22 6.47 -1.09
N ASP A 152 0.09 6.96 -0.56
CA ASP A 152 0.10 8.06 0.40
C ASP A 152 0.84 7.65 1.69
N ALA A 153 0.68 6.40 2.14
CA ALA A 153 1.44 5.84 3.25
C ALA A 153 2.94 5.78 3.01
N ALA A 154 3.36 5.26 1.85
CA ALA A 154 4.77 5.23 1.46
C ALA A 154 5.38 6.65 1.36
N SER A 155 4.62 7.61 0.83
CA SER A 155 5.03 9.02 0.75
C SER A 155 5.20 9.63 2.15
N TRP A 156 4.26 9.36 3.06
CA TRP A 156 4.32 9.87 4.43
C TRP A 156 5.56 9.35 5.18
N THR A 157 5.88 8.06 5.03
CA THR A 157 7.08 7.44 5.61
C THR A 157 8.37 8.12 5.14
N THR A 158 8.47 8.48 3.87
CA THR A 158 9.70 9.03 3.29
C THR A 158 9.89 10.52 3.59
N HIS A 159 8.81 11.31 3.61
CA HIS A 159 8.91 12.77 3.72
C HIS A 159 8.60 13.32 5.11
N ASN A 160 7.63 12.76 5.83
CA ASN A 160 7.15 13.36 7.08
C ASN A 160 7.79 12.75 8.32
N ALA A 161 8.24 11.50 8.27
CA ALA A 161 8.96 10.85 9.37
C ALA A 161 10.27 11.59 9.73
N THR A 162 10.96 12.15 8.73
CA THR A 162 12.19 12.95 8.90
C THR A 162 11.93 14.34 9.49
N VAL A 163 10.76 14.92 9.27
CA VAL A 163 10.39 16.23 9.83
C VAL A 163 9.88 16.10 11.26
N ALA A 164 9.13 15.03 11.57
CA ALA A 164 8.57 14.79 12.89
C ALA A 164 9.62 14.41 13.95
N LEU A 165 10.79 13.92 13.52
CA LEU A 165 11.85 13.41 14.39
C LEU A 165 13.13 14.23 14.26
N ASN A 166 13.60 14.81 15.36
CA ASN A 166 14.92 15.44 15.41
C ASN A 166 16.00 14.35 15.57
N ALA A 167 16.35 13.69 14.46
CA ALA A 167 17.30 12.58 14.44
C ALA A 167 18.66 12.93 15.06
N PRO A 168 19.30 14.08 14.78
CA PRO A 168 20.55 14.45 15.43
C PRO A 168 20.43 14.50 16.96
N ARG A 169 19.37 15.14 17.49
CA ARG A 169 19.15 15.25 18.93
C ARG A 169 18.90 13.88 19.58
N MET A 170 18.14 13.01 18.91
CA MET A 170 17.91 11.65 19.40
C MET A 170 19.21 10.83 19.46
N VAL A 171 20.04 10.88 18.41
CA VAL A 171 21.30 10.14 18.35
C VAL A 171 22.27 10.63 19.41
N ASP A 172 22.38 11.95 19.60
CA ASP A 172 23.21 12.54 20.65
C ASP A 172 22.74 12.09 22.05
N LEU A 173 21.43 12.20 22.31
CA LEU A 173 20.85 11.78 23.59
C LEU A 173 21.04 10.29 23.85
N GLN A 174 20.75 9.43 22.88
CA GLN A 174 20.99 7.98 22.99
C GLN A 174 22.45 7.66 23.24
N THR A 175 23.37 8.40 22.63
CA THR A 175 24.81 8.22 22.85
C THR A 175 25.18 8.61 24.28
N ARG A 176 24.70 9.74 24.79
CA ARG A 176 24.91 10.15 26.19
C ARG A 176 24.36 9.13 27.18
N VAL A 177 23.15 8.62 26.96
CA VAL A 177 22.55 7.55 27.77
C VAL A 177 23.43 6.29 27.77
N LYS A 178 23.87 5.84 26.60
CA LYS A 178 24.73 4.65 26.46
C LYS A 178 26.10 4.80 27.11
N LEU A 179 26.66 6.02 27.05
CA LEU A 179 27.94 6.35 27.68
C LEU A 179 27.81 6.64 29.18
N GLY A 180 26.60 6.55 29.74
CA GLY A 180 26.33 6.82 31.16
C GLY A 180 26.58 8.27 31.57
N LYS A 181 26.57 9.21 30.61
CA LYS A 181 26.71 10.64 30.89
C LYS A 181 25.42 11.19 31.50
N ASP A 182 25.56 12.20 32.35
CA ASP A 182 24.40 12.91 32.87
C ASP A 182 23.73 13.74 31.77
N ILE A 183 22.42 13.82 31.88
CA ILE A 183 21.52 14.40 30.90
C ILE A 183 20.55 15.31 31.65
N ASP A 184 20.17 16.42 31.03
CA ASP A 184 19.07 17.26 31.51
C ASP A 184 17.75 16.44 31.46
N PRO A 185 17.07 16.22 32.59
CA PRO A 185 15.80 15.49 32.63
C PRO A 185 14.72 16.06 31.69
N LEU A 186 14.69 17.38 31.50
CA LEU A 186 13.73 18.04 30.61
C LEU A 186 14.08 17.80 29.13
N GLU A 187 15.37 17.76 28.81
CA GLU A 187 15.83 17.37 27.48
C GLU A 187 15.43 15.92 27.18
N PHE A 188 15.65 15.01 28.14
CA PHE A 188 15.26 13.62 28.01
C PHE A 188 13.76 13.46 27.74
N LEU A 189 12.92 14.12 28.55
CA LEU A 189 11.46 14.08 28.40
C LEU A 189 11.01 14.69 27.05
N SER A 190 11.60 15.81 26.63
CA SER A 190 11.28 16.43 25.34
C SER A 190 11.52 15.48 24.18
N VAL A 191 12.66 14.78 24.16
CA VAL A 191 13.01 13.84 23.10
C VAL A 191 12.14 12.57 23.18
N SER A 192 11.92 12.04 24.38
CA SER A 192 11.05 10.89 24.63
C SER A 192 9.61 11.16 24.15
N GLN A 193 9.03 12.31 24.48
CA GLN A 193 7.69 12.69 24.03
C GLN A 193 7.60 12.86 22.51
N GLN A 194 8.63 13.43 21.88
CA GLN A 194 8.71 13.53 20.43
C GLN A 194 8.71 12.14 19.78
N MET A 195 9.50 11.21 20.33
CA MET A 195 9.56 9.82 19.90
C MET A 195 8.20 9.12 20.05
N ILE A 196 7.56 9.26 21.21
CA ILE A 196 6.24 8.67 21.49
C ILE A 196 5.18 9.22 20.53
N THR A 197 5.15 10.53 20.34
CA THR A 197 4.16 11.20 19.48
C THR A 197 4.31 10.78 18.03
N SER A 198 5.55 10.73 17.53
CA SER A 198 5.84 10.26 16.17
C SER A 198 5.46 8.79 15.96
N ALA A 199 5.77 7.92 16.93
CA ALA A 199 5.40 6.50 16.86
C ALA A 199 3.88 6.29 16.90
N LYS A 200 3.15 7.02 17.75
CA LYS A 200 1.68 7.00 17.77
C LYS A 200 1.10 7.49 16.45
N GLY A 201 1.60 8.61 15.93
CA GLY A 201 1.18 9.13 14.63
C GLY A 201 1.39 8.11 13.50
N THR A 202 2.51 7.39 13.54
CA THR A 202 2.81 6.30 12.58
C THR A 202 1.79 5.17 12.67
N ILE A 203 1.50 4.69 13.89
CA ILE A 203 0.53 3.62 14.11
C ILE A 203 -0.86 4.04 13.61
N GLU A 204 -1.30 5.24 13.94
CA GLU A 204 -2.61 5.75 13.50
C GLU A 204 -2.68 5.93 11.98
N TYR A 205 -1.59 6.38 11.36
CA TYR A 205 -1.53 6.48 9.91
C TYR A 205 -1.63 5.10 9.23
N LEU A 206 -0.89 4.10 9.73
CA LEU A 206 -0.97 2.73 9.22
C LEU A 206 -2.38 2.13 9.39
N LYS A 207 -3.05 2.41 10.52
CA LYS A 207 -4.46 2.01 10.71
C LYS A 207 -5.38 2.66 9.68
N ALA A 208 -5.22 3.96 9.43
CA ALA A 208 -6.01 4.67 8.43
C ALA A 208 -5.80 4.10 7.02
N ALA A 209 -4.55 3.81 6.64
CA ALA A 209 -4.22 3.19 5.36
C ALA A 209 -4.79 1.75 5.21
N SER A 210 -5.00 1.03 6.32
CA SER A 210 -5.57 -0.32 6.29
C SER A 210 -7.06 -0.36 5.93
N ALA A 211 -7.81 0.72 6.15
CA ALA A 211 -9.26 0.71 5.99
C ALA A 211 -9.71 0.54 4.52
N PRO A 212 -9.19 1.32 3.55
CA PRO A 212 -9.50 1.10 2.14
C PRO A 212 -9.10 -0.28 1.60
N ILE A 213 -8.01 -0.84 2.13
CA ILE A 213 -7.53 -2.18 1.74
C ILE A 213 -8.52 -3.25 2.21
N LYS A 214 -8.99 -3.17 3.46
CA LYS A 214 -10.03 -4.06 3.99
C LYS A 214 -11.31 -3.97 3.17
N GLU A 215 -11.75 -2.75 2.87
CA GLU A 215 -12.95 -2.54 2.05
C GLU A 215 -12.83 -3.16 0.65
N ALA A 216 -11.66 -3.05 0.02
CA ALA A 216 -11.39 -3.65 -1.29
C ALA A 216 -11.39 -5.19 -1.25
N LEU A 217 -11.04 -5.81 -0.13
CA LEU A 217 -11.00 -7.27 0.04
C LEU A 217 -12.36 -7.86 0.45
N ASP A 218 -13.10 -7.20 1.34
CA ASP A 218 -14.38 -7.68 1.88
C ASP A 218 -15.50 -7.68 0.83
N ALA A 219 -15.45 -6.72 -0.10
CA ALA A 219 -16.39 -6.54 -1.20
C ALA A 219 -16.63 -7.77 -2.09
N ASP A 220 -15.61 -8.61 -2.25
CA ASP A 220 -15.63 -9.78 -3.14
C ASP A 220 -16.07 -11.08 -2.44
N SER A 221 -16.33 -11.01 -1.12
CA SER A 221 -16.81 -12.13 -0.30
C SER A 221 -18.34 -12.26 -0.26
N LYS A 222 -19.06 -11.35 -0.91
CA LYS A 222 -20.52 -11.30 -1.02
C LYS A 222 -20.96 -11.53 -2.46
#